data_AF-A0A9E1VXW2-F1
#
_entry.id   AF-A0A9E1VXW2-F1
#
_cell.length_a   1.000
_cell.length_b   1.000
_cell.length_c   1.000
_cell.angle_alpha   90.00
_cell.angle_beta   90.00
_cell.angle_gamma   90.00
#
_symmetry.space_group_name_H-M   'P 1'
#
loop_
_entity.id
_entity.type
_entity.pdbx_description
1 polymer ?
#
loop_
_entity_poly.entity_id
_entity_poly.type
_entity_poly.pdbx_seq_one_letter_code
_entity_poly.pdbx_strand_id
1 'polypeptide(L)' 'YETVTKSLIHTISLNAKITLITRVGGSSHTGHYQTENSHQFSQLPDAQKNQQIINEVLSTTLERGFSDISLANFLAKN' A
#
# COMPACT_ATOMS: atom_id res chain seq x y z
N TYR A 1 41.50 -4.27 17.82
CA TYR A 1 40.43 -3.35 17.43
C TYR A 1 39.43 -4.11 16.60
N GLU A 2 38.37 -4.60 17.23
CA GLU A 2 37.27 -5.27 16.56
C GLU A 2 36.39 -4.18 15.96
N THR A 3 36.40 -4.05 14.64
CA THR A 3 35.51 -3.19 13.88
C THR A 3 34.09 -3.71 14.06
N VAL A 4 33.39 -3.20 15.07
CA VAL A 4 31.93 -3.28 15.15
C VAL A 4 31.41 -2.54 13.94
N THR A 5 31.24 -3.28 12.84
CA THR A 5 30.45 -2.83 11.70
C THR A 5 29.05 -2.72 12.27
N LYS A 6 28.70 -1.53 12.79
CA LYS A 6 27.31 -1.13 13.01
C LYS A 6 26.67 -1.31 11.65
N SER A 7 26.04 -2.46 11.41
CA SER A 7 25.21 -2.71 10.26
C SER A 7 24.17 -1.60 10.28
N LEU A 8 24.34 -0.60 9.42
CA LEU A 8 23.39 0.49 9.28
C LEU A 8 22.09 -0.14 8.80
N ILE A 9 21.17 -0.39 9.74
CA ILE A 9 19.83 -0.82 9.40
C ILE A 9 19.11 0.42 8.90
N HIS A 10 18.82 0.44 7.62
CA HIS A 10 18.01 1.46 6.97
C HIS A 10 16.54 1.05 7.14
N THR A 11 15.76 1.92 7.78
CA THR A 11 14.30 1.75 7.87
C THR A 11 13.64 2.60 6.79
N ILE A 12 12.81 1.98 5.97
CA ILE A 12 12.03 2.65 4.94
C ILE A 12 10.55 2.41 5.24
N SER A 13 9.83 3.49 5.50
CA SER A 13 8.38 3.48 5.71
C SER A 13 7.68 3.98 4.45
N LEU A 14 6.74 3.20 3.94
CA LEU A 14 5.85 3.59 2.84
C LEU A 14 4.44 3.73 3.37
N ASN A 15 3.81 4.86 3.04
CA ASN A 15 2.42 5.13 3.35
C ASN A 15 1.68 5.41 2.03
N ALA A 16 0.78 4.51 1.65
CA ALA A 16 -0.07 4.68 0.49
C ALA A 16 -1.49 5.04 0.94
N LYS A 17 -2.03 6.12 0.37
CA LYS A 17 -3.42 6.56 0.55
C LYS A 17 -4.09 6.55 -0.80
N ILE A 18 -5.08 5.68 -0.98
CA ILE A 18 -5.84 5.55 -2.21
C ILE A 18 -7.30 5.86 -1.90
N THR A 19 -7.90 6.72 -2.73
CA THR A 19 -9.34 6.99 -2.70
C THR A 19 -9.98 6.36 -3.92
N LEU A 20 -10.88 5.39 -3.71
CA LEU A 20 -11.66 4.78 -4.79
C LEU A 20 -13.02 5.48 -4.86
N ILE A 21 -13.34 6.08 -6.01
CA ILE A 21 -14.63 6.75 -6.25
C ILE A 21 -15.40 5.93 -7.29
N THR A 22 -16.48 5.30 -6.87
CA THR A 22 -17.36 4.49 -7.72
C THR A 22 -18.66 5.25 -7.96
N ARG A 23 -19.13 5.28 -9.20
CA ARG A 23 -20.39 5.94 -9.58
C ARG A 23 -21.27 4.98 -10.34
N VAL A 24 -22.49 4.75 -9.87
CA VAL A 24 -23.49 3.86 -10.52
C VAL A 24 -24.86 4.52 -10.40
N GLY A 25 -25.59 4.62 -11.52
CA GLY A 25 -27.00 5.07 -11.50
C GLY A 25 -27.27 6.45 -10.89
N GLY A 26 -26.28 7.35 -10.84
CA GLY A 26 -26.38 8.66 -10.17
C GLY A 26 -25.98 8.65 -8.69
N SER A 27 -25.78 7.47 -8.10
CA SER A 27 -25.20 7.29 -6.77
C SER A 27 -23.66 7.28 -6.86
N SER A 28 -22.98 7.75 -5.80
CA SER A 28 -21.52 7.65 -5.69
C SER A 28 -21.09 7.07 -4.35
N HIS A 29 -20.12 6.16 -4.38
CA HIS A 29 -19.45 5.62 -3.20
C HIS A 29 -17.97 6.01 -3.23
N THR A 30 -17.47 6.53 -2.11
CA THR A 30 -16.08 6.91 -1.93
C THR A 30 -15.49 6.09 -0.80
N GLY A 31 -14.53 5.21 -1.12
CA GLY A 31 -13.76 4.46 -0.15
C GLY A 31 -12.37 5.06 0.03
N HIS A 32 -11.90 5.15 1.27
CA HIS A 32 -10.56 5.62 1.61
C HIS A 32 -9.74 4.48 2.18
N TYR A 33 -8.63 4.15 1.52
CA TYR A 33 -7.78 3.02 1.87
C TYR A 33 -6.39 3.53 2.17
N GLN A 34 -5.88 3.19 3.35
CA GLN A 34 -4.52 3.52 3.76
C GLN A 34 -3.80 2.23 4.14
N THR A 35 -2.62 2.06 3.55
CA THR A 35 -1.70 0.99 3.90
C THR A 35 -0.37 1.62 4.30
N GLU A 36 0.14 1.20 5.45
CA GLU A 36 1.46 1.56 5.92
C GLU A 36 2.29 0.28 6.02
N ASN A 37 3.45 0.28 5.39
CA ASN A 37 4.40 -0.82 5.45
C ASN A 37 5.79 -0.28 5.79
N SER A 38 6.52 -1.02 6.62
CA SER A 38 7.85 -0.65 7.06
C SER A 38 8.79 -1.81 6.79
N HIS A 39 9.85 -1.53 6.04
CA HIS A 39 10.86 -2.51 5.72
C HIS A 39 12.22 -2.08 6.27
N GLN A 40 12.91 -3.04 6.87
CA GLN A 40 14.26 -2.86 7.38
C GLN A 40 15.25 -3.52 6.41
N PHE A 41 16.22 -2.75 5.96
CA PHE A 41 17.26 -3.24 5.07
C PHE A 41 18.64 -3.02 5.67
N SER A 42 19.51 -4.03 5.56
CA SER A 42 20.91 -3.90 5.96
C SER A 42 21.75 -3.06 4.99
N GLN A 43 21.21 -2.79 3.79
CA GLN A 43 21.79 -1.95 2.73
C GLN A 43 20.66 -1.21 2.01
N LEU A 44 20.96 -0.06 1.39
CA LEU A 44 19.96 0.66 0.58
C LEU A 44 19.40 -0.25 -0.52
N PRO A 45 18.07 -0.42 -0.61
CA PRO A 45 17.47 -1.23 -1.66
C PRO A 45 17.72 -0.63 -3.04
N ASP A 46 17.98 -1.50 -4.00
CA ASP A 46 18.14 -1.13 -5.41
C ASP A 46 16.80 -0.74 -6.05
N ALA A 47 16.86 -0.23 -7.29
CA ALA A 47 15.68 0.21 -8.02
C ALA A 47 14.63 -0.89 -8.21
N GLN A 48 15.06 -2.14 -8.39
CA GLN A 48 14.15 -3.28 -8.56
C GLN A 48 13.42 -3.58 -7.25
N LYS A 49 14.14 -3.60 -6.13
CA LYS A 49 13.56 -3.82 -4.80
C LYS A 49 12.62 -2.69 -4.40
N ASN A 50 12.96 -1.45 -4.75
CA ASN A 50 12.07 -0.29 -4.57
C ASN A 50 10.76 -0.46 -5.34
N GLN A 51 10.82 -0.85 -6.61
CA GLN A 51 9.62 -1.14 -7.41
C GLN A 51 8.78 -2.27 -6.81
N GLN A 52 9.41 -3.34 -6.34
CA GLN A 52 8.69 -4.45 -5.69
C GLN A 52 7.90 -3.99 -4.47
N ILE A 53 8.53 -3.24 -3.56
CA ILE A 53 7.90 -2.79 -2.32
C ILE A 53 6.78 -1.78 -2.61
N ILE A 54 7.00 -0.87 -3.57
CA ILE A 54 5.96 0.08 -4.02
C ILE A 54 4.77 -0.68 -4.60
N ASN A 55 5.02 -1.65 -5.49
CA ASN A 55 3.96 -2.46 -6.08
C ASN A 55 3.21 -3.27 -5.03
N GLU A 56 3.91 -3.86 -4.06
CA GLU A 56 3.29 -4.61 -2.97
C GLU A 56 2.31 -3.74 -2.17
N VAL A 57 2.73 -2.54 -1.76
CA VAL A 57 1.89 -1.61 -0.99
C VAL A 57 0.69 -1.16 -1.83
N LEU A 58 0.89 -0.83 -3.11
CA LEU A 58 -0.19 -0.41 -3.99
C LEU A 58 -1.17 -1.54 -4.28
N SER A 59 -0.69 -2.72 -4.66
CA SER A 59 -1.51 -3.91 -4.92
C SER A 59 -2.34 -4.28 -3.69
N THR A 60 -1.72 -4.35 -2.51
CA THR A 60 -2.43 -4.64 -1.26
C THR A 60 -3.53 -3.61 -0.99
N THR A 61 -3.25 -2.32 -1.20
CA THR A 61 -4.22 -1.25 -0.97
C THR A 61 -5.38 -1.32 -1.95
N LEU A 62 -5.10 -1.62 -3.23
CA LEU A 62 -6.09 -1.77 -4.28
C LEU A 62 -6.94 -3.03 -4.09
N GLU A 63 -6.34 -4.17 -3.78
CA GLU A 63 -7.05 -5.43 -3.50
C GLU A 63 -8.03 -5.25 -2.35
N ARG A 64 -7.62 -4.57 -1.27
CA ARG A 64 -8.53 -4.20 -0.16
C ARG A 64 -9.63 -3.26 -0.61
N GLY A 65 -9.31 -2.31 -1.49
CA GLY A 65 -10.30 -1.39 -2.07
C GLY A 65 -11.36 -2.08 -2.91
N PHE A 66 -10.94 -3.01 -3.77
CA PHE A 66 -11.86 -3.77 -4.63
C PHE A 66 -12.62 -4.87 -3.89
N SER A 67 -12.02 -5.43 -2.84
CA SER A 67 -12.64 -6.46 -2.00
C SER A 67 -13.49 -5.87 -0.87
N ASP A 68 -13.67 -4.55 -0.82
CA ASP A 68 -14.47 -3.90 0.21
C ASP A 68 -15.94 -4.31 0.08
N ILE A 69 -16.48 -4.89 1.15
CA ILE A 69 -17.88 -5.32 1.23
C ILE A 69 -18.83 -4.12 1.01
N SER A 70 -18.44 -2.92 1.40
CA SER A 70 -19.19 -1.68 1.17
C SER A 70 -19.27 -1.34 -0.31
N LEU A 71 -18.18 -1.51 -1.05
CA LEU A 71 -18.16 -1.36 -2.51
C LEU A 71 -19.01 -2.44 -3.17
N ALA A 72 -18.84 -3.71 -2.78
CA ALA A 72 -19.64 -4.82 -3.30
C ALA A 72 -21.14 -4.61 -3.04
N ASN A 73 -21.51 -4.16 -1.84
CA ASN A 73 -22.88 -3.83 -1.48
C ASN A 73 -23.41 -2.62 -2.25
N PHE A 74 -22.57 -1.61 -2.51
CA PHE A 74 -22.95 -0.46 -3.32
C PHE A 74 -23.25 -0.88 -4.76
N LEU A 75 -22.41 -1.74 -5.34
CA LEU A 75 -22.59 -2.30 -6.68
C LEU A 75 -23.80 -3.25 -6.76
N ALA A 76 -24.09 -4.03 -5.72
CA ALA A 76 -25.22 -4.96 -5.71
C ALA A 76 -26.58 -4.26 -5.52
N LYS A 77 -26.60 -3.03 -5.00
CA LYS A 77 -27.82 -2.26 -4.69
C LYS A 77 -28.27 -1.30 -5.80
N ASN A 78 -27.41 -0.99 -6.77
CA ASN A 78 -27.68 -0.05 -7.87
C ASN A 78 -27.56 -0.77 -9.22
#